data_AF-A0ABD3MS97-F1
#
_entry.id   AF-A0ABD3MS97-F1
#
_cell.length_a   1.000
_cell.length_b   1.000
_cell.length_c   1.000
_cell.angle_alpha   90.00
_cell.angle_beta   90.00
_cell.angle_gamma   90.00
#
_symmetry.space_group_name_H-M   'P 1'
#
loop_
_entity.id
_entity.type
_entity.pdbx_description
1 polymer ?
#
loop_
_entity_poly.entity_id
_entity_poly.type
_entity_poly.pdbx_seq_one_letter_code
_entity_poly.pdbx_strand_id
1 'polypeptide(L)'
;MMPRRAFPQYTSFGPEYAMGVRAMLPQFKRSGGDGVSVERRGKLLLEFIPRNNSGSGFAWTQKISFSLTVEEVGLLLSQLPGNAVELSHPAFGPESGGGAGEGGEEPIMGRGNSGVRQLAGDVIEKVLTIVPGEGGTVAFTIDYAKDGVPGQTPPGTEGMLP
;
A
#
# COMPACT_ATOMS: atom_id res chain seq x y z
N MET A 1 -15.52 -1.89 -28.92
CA MET A 1 -14.53 -2.88 -28.45
C MET A 1 -13.83 -2.26 -27.24
N MET A 2 -13.94 -2.86 -26.04
CA MET A 2 -13.19 -2.35 -24.89
C MET A 2 -11.70 -2.69 -25.05
N PRO A 3 -10.79 -1.75 -24.79
CA PRO A 3 -9.35 -2.05 -24.78
C PRO A 3 -9.04 -3.14 -23.77
N ARG A 4 -8.14 -4.07 -24.12
CA ARG A 4 -7.68 -5.08 -23.18
C ARG A 4 -6.87 -4.40 -22.07
N ARG A 5 -7.30 -4.56 -20.82
CA ARG A 5 -6.53 -4.13 -19.65
C ARG A 5 -5.49 -5.20 -19.33
N ALA A 6 -4.25 -4.78 -19.10
CA ALA A 6 -3.18 -5.63 -18.60
C ALA A 6 -2.75 -5.11 -17.23
N PHE A 7 -2.62 -6.00 -16.26
CA PHE A 7 -2.22 -5.66 -14.89
C PHE A 7 -0.94 -6.42 -14.57
N PRO A 8 0.23 -5.92 -15.04
CA PRO A 8 1.49 -6.57 -14.74
C PRO A 8 1.74 -6.49 -13.23
N GLN A 9 1.99 -7.66 -12.65
CA GLN A 9 2.33 -7.81 -11.24
C GLN A 9 3.56 -8.72 -11.16
N TYR A 10 4.59 -8.23 -10.50
CA TYR A 10 5.72 -9.05 -10.08
C TYR A 10 5.38 -9.63 -8.70
N THR A 11 5.68 -10.90 -8.45
CA THR A 11 5.45 -11.51 -7.14
C THR A 11 6.59 -12.42 -6.78
N SER A 12 7.17 -12.20 -5.60
CA SER A 12 8.15 -13.07 -4.97
C SER A 12 7.47 -13.89 -3.89
N PHE A 13 7.73 -15.19 -3.85
CA PHE A 13 7.15 -16.11 -2.87
C PHE A 13 8.22 -16.53 -1.86
N GLY A 14 8.05 -16.10 -0.62
CA GLY A 14 8.91 -16.47 0.50
C GLY A 14 8.34 -17.60 1.36
N PRO A 15 9.08 -17.99 2.41
CA PRO A 15 8.64 -19.04 3.34
C PRO A 15 7.42 -18.59 4.14
N GLU A 16 7.35 -17.35 4.62
CA GLU A 16 6.24 -16.88 5.48
C GLU A 16 5.33 -15.88 4.78
N TYR A 17 5.86 -15.13 3.82
CA TYR A 17 5.15 -14.08 3.10
C TYR A 17 5.40 -14.16 1.60
N ALA A 18 4.41 -13.78 0.81
CA ALA A 18 4.60 -13.38 -0.58
C ALA A 18 4.63 -11.86 -0.67
N MET A 19 5.49 -11.32 -1.53
CA MET A 19 5.58 -9.88 -1.81
C MET A 19 5.18 -9.62 -3.25
N GLY A 20 4.12 -8.85 -3.44
CA GLY A 20 3.64 -8.37 -4.73
C GLY A 20 4.08 -6.93 -5.01
N VAL A 21 4.42 -6.64 -6.26
CA VAL A 21 4.65 -5.29 -6.76
C VAL A 21 3.76 -5.05 -7.97
N ARG A 22 2.96 -3.99 -7.94
CA ARG A 22 2.01 -3.63 -9.01
C ARG A 22 2.10 -2.15 -9.35
N ALA A 23 2.09 -1.83 -10.64
CA ALA A 23 1.93 -0.45 -11.09
C ALA A 23 0.46 -0.03 -11.10
N MET A 24 0.14 1.08 -10.45
CA MET A 24 -1.16 1.75 -10.55
C MET A 24 -1.04 2.90 -11.54
N LEU A 25 -1.74 2.78 -12.68
CA LEU A 25 -1.65 3.76 -13.76
C LEU A 25 -2.26 5.12 -13.35
N PRO A 26 -1.73 6.24 -13.87
CA PRO A 26 -2.33 7.54 -13.67
C PRO A 26 -3.75 7.60 -14.27
N GLN A 27 -4.59 8.43 -13.67
CA GLN A 27 -5.90 8.78 -14.23
C GLN A 27 -5.81 10.17 -14.86
N PHE A 28 -6.49 10.32 -15.99
CA PHE A 28 -6.49 11.54 -16.77
C PHE A 28 -7.91 12.05 -16.94
N LYS A 29 -8.06 13.36 -16.96
CA LYS A 29 -9.32 14.05 -17.27
C LYS A 29 -9.14 14.94 -18.50
N ARG A 30 -10.26 15.19 -19.20
CA ARG A 30 -10.28 16.17 -20.29
C ARG A 30 -9.99 17.57 -19.75
N SER A 31 -9.30 18.37 -20.54
CA SER A 31 -8.95 19.75 -20.20
C SER A 31 -9.02 20.62 -21.46
N GLY A 32 -9.98 21.55 -21.49
CA GLY A 32 -10.22 22.38 -22.68
C GLY A 32 -10.89 21.62 -23.84
N GLY A 33 -10.67 22.10 -25.08
CA GLY A 33 -11.27 21.54 -26.29
C GLY A 33 -10.75 20.16 -26.67
N ASP A 34 -9.42 19.99 -26.69
CA ASP A 34 -8.74 18.73 -27.10
C ASP A 34 -7.62 18.29 -26.13
N GLY A 35 -7.50 18.95 -24.97
CA GLY A 35 -6.43 18.68 -24.02
C GLY A 35 -6.77 17.56 -23.02
N VAL A 36 -5.72 16.99 -22.44
CA VAL A 36 -5.79 16.00 -21.37
C VAL A 36 -4.86 16.46 -20.25
N SER A 37 -5.35 16.41 -19.01
CA SER A 37 -4.54 16.69 -17.81
C SER A 37 -4.55 15.48 -16.87
N VAL A 38 -3.48 15.35 -16.09
CA VAL A 38 -3.40 14.33 -15.03
C VAL A 38 -4.37 14.71 -13.93
N GLU A 39 -5.32 13.83 -13.66
CA GLU A 39 -6.25 13.96 -12.55
C GLU A 39 -5.70 13.29 -11.29
N ARG A 40 -5.14 12.09 -11.45
CA ARG A 40 -4.49 11.34 -10.36
C ARG A 40 -3.16 10.79 -10.85
N ARG A 41 -2.10 11.04 -10.09
CA ARG A 41 -0.78 10.49 -10.38
C ARG A 41 -0.79 8.97 -10.21
N GLY A 42 0.01 8.29 -11.01
CA GLY A 42 0.28 6.86 -10.81
C GLY A 42 1.06 6.62 -9.52
N LYS A 43 1.00 5.39 -9.03
CA LYS A 43 1.69 4.95 -7.80
C LYS A 43 2.24 3.53 -8.03
N LEU A 44 3.22 3.11 -7.24
CA LEU A 44 3.68 1.72 -7.20
C LEU A 44 3.18 1.08 -5.92
N LEU A 45 2.38 0.02 -6.03
CA LEU A 45 1.79 -0.66 -4.90
C LEU A 45 2.65 -1.87 -4.51
N LEU A 46 3.09 -1.88 -3.25
CA LEU A 46 3.68 -3.02 -2.58
C LEU A 46 2.60 -3.77 -1.80
N GLU A 47 2.55 -5.09 -1.93
CA GLU A 47 1.61 -5.95 -1.21
C GLU A 47 2.38 -7.05 -0.48
N PHE A 48 2.09 -7.22 0.80
CA PHE A 48 2.67 -8.25 1.67
C PHE A 48 1.56 -9.20 2.06
N ILE A 49 1.68 -10.46 1.66
CA ILE A 49 0.63 -11.47 1.80
C ILE A 49 1.13 -12.57 2.73
N PRO A 50 0.52 -12.76 3.92
CA PRO A 50 0.96 -13.80 4.84
C PRO A 50 0.61 -15.20 4.31
N ARG A 51 1.34 -16.21 4.78
CA ARG A 51 0.98 -17.61 4.56
C ARG A 51 -0.33 -17.95 5.28
N ASN A 52 -1.12 -18.85 4.70
CA ASN A 52 -2.30 -19.37 5.37
C ASN A 52 -1.91 -20.21 6.61
N ASN A 53 -2.74 -20.20 7.65
CA ASN A 53 -2.54 -21.03 8.86
C ASN A 53 -2.51 -22.54 8.58
N SER A 54 -3.02 -23.00 7.43
CA SER A 54 -2.95 -24.40 6.99
C SER A 54 -1.57 -24.81 6.45
N GLY A 55 -0.63 -23.88 6.30
CA GLY A 55 0.68 -24.11 5.67
C GLY A 55 0.63 -24.20 4.13
N SER A 56 -0.55 -24.37 3.54
CA SER A 56 -0.77 -24.44 2.10
C SER A 56 -1.23 -23.08 1.52
N GLY A 57 -0.37 -22.46 0.72
CA GLY A 57 -0.66 -21.22 0.00
C GLY A 57 -0.64 -19.95 0.85
N PHE A 58 -1.13 -18.85 0.29
CA PHE A 58 -1.08 -17.50 0.87
C PHE A 58 -2.47 -16.92 1.08
N ALA A 59 -2.65 -16.14 2.14
CA ALA A 59 -3.89 -15.50 2.54
C ALA A 59 -4.08 -14.17 1.81
N TRP A 60 -4.36 -14.22 0.50
CA TRP A 60 -4.50 -13.03 -0.35
C TRP A 60 -5.51 -11.99 0.15
N THR A 61 -6.50 -12.41 0.94
CA THR A 61 -7.51 -11.55 1.57
C THR A 61 -7.00 -10.81 2.80
N GLN A 62 -5.88 -11.24 3.39
CA GLN A 62 -5.23 -10.65 4.57
C GLN A 62 -3.97 -9.85 4.19
N LYS A 63 -3.87 -9.43 2.92
CA LYS A 63 -2.71 -8.67 2.46
C LYS A 63 -2.64 -7.29 3.11
N ILE A 64 -1.41 -6.84 3.37
CA ILE A 64 -1.09 -5.48 3.77
C ILE A 64 -0.51 -4.76 2.55
N SER A 65 -1.05 -3.58 2.23
CA SER A 65 -0.59 -2.79 1.09
C SER A 65 0.08 -1.49 1.52
N PHE A 66 1.13 -1.08 0.81
CA PHE A 66 1.81 0.21 0.94
C PHE A 66 2.02 0.79 -0.45
N SER A 67 1.54 2.01 -0.71
CA SER A 67 1.66 2.65 -2.02
C SER A 67 2.79 3.66 -2.04
N LEU A 68 3.73 3.54 -2.96
CA LEU A 68 4.79 4.51 -3.19
C LEU A 68 4.34 5.54 -4.24
N THR A 69 4.48 6.81 -3.89
CA THR A 69 4.40 7.93 -4.83
C THR A 69 5.60 7.94 -5.78
N VAL A 70 5.53 8.77 -6.83
CA VAL A 70 6.63 8.88 -7.80
C VAL A 70 7.90 9.39 -7.12
N GLU A 71 7.75 10.33 -6.20
CA GLU A 71 8.82 10.89 -5.39
C GLU A 71 9.47 9.84 -4.49
N GLU A 72 8.67 9.00 -3.83
CA GLU A 72 9.18 7.93 -2.96
C GLU A 72 9.85 6.80 -3.73
N VAL A 73 9.36 6.48 -4.93
CA VAL A 73 10.06 5.57 -5.85
C VAL A 73 11.42 6.16 -6.25
N GLY A 74 11.46 7.45 -6.58
CA GLY A 74 12.71 8.16 -6.87
C GLY A 74 13.69 8.12 -5.70
N LEU A 75 13.20 8.38 -4.47
CA LEU A 75 13.99 8.28 -3.25
C LEU A 75 14.54 6.86 -3.07
N LEU A 76 13.69 5.84 -3.17
CA LEU A 76 14.09 4.43 -3.02
C LEU A 76 15.22 4.05 -3.97
N LEU A 77 15.09 4.41 -5.25
CA LEU A 77 16.09 4.12 -6.29
C LEU A 77 17.41 4.89 -6.07
N SER A 78 17.34 6.07 -5.44
CA SER A 78 18.53 6.87 -5.13
C SER A 78 19.29 6.39 -3.89
N GLN A 79 18.61 5.71 -2.96
CA GLN A 79 19.19 5.28 -1.68
C GLN A 79 19.70 3.84 -1.73
N LEU A 80 18.99 2.93 -2.41
CA LEU A 80 19.42 1.54 -2.49
C LEU A 80 20.57 1.35 -3.50
N PRO A 81 21.50 0.41 -3.24
CA PRO A 81 21.56 -0.47 -2.07
C PRO A 81 22.36 0.12 -0.88
N GLY A 82 22.71 1.41 -0.91
CA GLY A 82 23.66 1.99 0.05
C GLY A 82 23.06 2.35 1.41
N ASN A 83 21.83 2.85 1.42
CA ASN A 83 21.19 3.41 2.62
C ASN A 83 19.81 2.79 2.86
N ALA A 84 19.41 2.71 4.13
CA ALA A 84 18.05 2.37 4.51
C ALA A 84 17.08 3.52 4.19
N VAL A 85 15.83 3.16 3.92
CA VAL A 85 14.73 4.11 3.64
C VAL A 85 13.57 3.83 4.57
N GLU A 86 13.00 4.87 5.17
CA GLU A 86 11.79 4.80 5.98
C GLU A 86 10.75 5.77 5.42
N LEU A 87 9.53 5.29 5.23
CA LEU A 87 8.40 6.04 4.68
C LEU A 87 7.19 5.85 5.59
N SER A 88 6.55 6.93 6.02
CA SER A 88 5.35 6.88 6.86
C SER A 88 4.15 7.52 6.17
N HIS A 89 3.05 6.76 6.12
CA HIS A 89 1.78 7.18 5.53
C HIS A 89 0.70 7.15 6.60
N PRO A 90 -0.25 8.10 6.63
CA PRO A 90 -1.43 7.96 7.48
C PRO A 90 -2.12 6.62 7.20
N ALA A 91 -2.47 5.85 8.24
CA ALA A 91 -3.12 4.55 8.08
C ALA A 91 -4.52 4.66 7.43
N PHE A 92 -5.16 5.82 7.54
CA PHE A 92 -6.43 6.15 6.88
C PHE A 92 -6.32 7.46 6.09
N GLY A 93 -7.06 7.52 4.99
CA GLY A 93 -7.12 8.69 4.11
C GLY A 93 -6.84 8.34 2.66
N PRO A 94 -6.97 9.31 1.74
CA PRO A 94 -6.78 9.09 0.30
C PRO A 94 -5.36 8.62 -0.06
N GLU A 95 -4.40 8.84 0.84
CA GLU A 95 -3.00 8.46 0.70
C GLU A 95 -2.69 7.05 1.26
N SER A 96 -3.57 6.43 2.06
CA SER A 96 -3.23 5.24 2.88
C SER A 96 -3.06 3.93 2.10
N GLY A 97 -3.15 3.97 0.76
CA GLY A 97 -3.05 2.79 -0.12
C GLY A 97 -4.13 1.73 0.13
N GLY A 98 -5.08 1.98 1.05
CA GLY A 98 -6.23 1.14 1.29
C GLY A 98 -7.12 1.19 0.06
N GLY A 99 -7.33 0.03 -0.58
CA GLY A 99 -8.06 -0.10 -1.83
C GLY A 99 -9.43 0.56 -1.79
N ALA A 100 -9.51 1.81 -2.25
CA ALA A 100 -10.70 2.30 -2.91
C ALA A 100 -10.84 1.45 -4.18
N GLY A 101 -11.84 0.58 -4.19
CA GLY A 101 -12.14 -0.28 -5.33
C GLY A 101 -12.18 0.53 -6.62
N GLU A 102 -11.66 -0.07 -7.70
CA GLU A 102 -12.02 0.34 -9.06
C GLU A 102 -13.55 0.24 -9.20
N GLY A 103 -14.23 1.38 -9.12
CA GLY A 103 -15.67 1.49 -9.33
C GLY A 103 -16.11 2.92 -9.07
N GLY A 104 -16.45 3.65 -10.14
CA GLY A 104 -16.96 5.02 -10.05
C GLY A 104 -18.40 5.04 -9.54
N GLU A 105 -18.59 4.78 -8.25
CA GLU A 105 -19.86 5.01 -7.57
C GLU A 105 -19.67 6.08 -6.49
N GLU A 106 -20.50 7.12 -6.59
CA GLU A 106 -20.74 8.15 -5.58
C GLU A 106 -20.77 7.54 -4.15
N PRO A 107 -20.35 8.30 -3.13
CA PRO A 107 -20.28 7.78 -1.77
C PRO A 107 -21.70 7.48 -1.24
N ILE A 108 -22.14 6.23 -1.41
CA ILE A 108 -23.29 5.69 -0.70
C ILE A 108 -22.86 5.59 0.76
N MET A 109 -23.41 6.50 1.59
CA MET A 109 -23.27 6.44 3.03
C MET A 109 -23.70 5.06 3.52
N GLY A 110 -22.73 4.32 4.05
CA GLY A 110 -22.95 3.03 4.70
C GLY A 110 -22.87 1.86 3.74
N ARG A 111 -21.67 1.27 3.66
CA ARG A 111 -21.36 -0.16 3.87
C ARG A 111 -20.21 -0.60 2.95
N GLY A 112 -18.98 -0.53 3.47
CA GLY A 112 -17.77 -1.01 2.81
C GLY A 112 -16.49 -0.76 3.63
N ASN A 113 -16.19 -1.68 4.56
CA ASN A 113 -14.88 -2.05 5.15
C ASN A 113 -13.81 -0.97 5.45
N SER A 114 -14.08 -0.13 6.44
CA SER A 114 -13.45 -0.21 7.78
C SER A 114 -14.15 0.86 8.61
N GLY A 115 -14.94 0.47 9.61
CA GLY A 115 -15.73 1.39 10.45
C GLY A 115 -14.89 2.29 11.37
N VAL A 116 -13.63 2.55 11.04
CA VAL A 116 -12.72 3.34 11.86
C VAL A 116 -12.88 4.81 11.46
N ARG A 117 -13.69 5.53 12.24
CA ARG A 117 -13.57 6.99 12.29
C ARG A 117 -12.31 7.31 13.07
N GLN A 118 -11.26 7.73 12.38
CA GLN A 118 -10.10 8.32 13.04
C GLN A 118 -10.56 9.56 13.82
N LEU A 119 -10.57 9.47 15.14
CA LEU A 119 -10.86 10.60 16.01
C LEU A 119 -9.68 11.57 15.95
N ALA A 120 -9.96 12.87 15.86
CA ALA A 120 -8.94 13.91 15.80
C ALA A 120 -8.03 13.81 17.04
N GLY A 121 -6.75 13.46 16.83
CA GLY A 121 -5.74 13.35 17.88
C GLY A 121 -4.89 12.07 17.82
N ASP A 122 -5.42 10.98 17.25
CA ASP A 122 -4.73 9.69 17.19
C ASP A 122 -4.34 9.35 15.74
N VAL A 123 -3.24 9.94 15.26
CA VAL A 123 -2.72 9.61 13.93
C VAL A 123 -1.87 8.35 14.02
N ILE A 124 -2.47 7.23 13.62
CA ILE A 124 -1.73 6.01 13.38
C ILE A 124 -1.18 6.06 11.96
N GLU A 125 0.12 5.91 11.84
CA GLU A 125 0.86 5.84 10.59
C GLU A 125 1.22 4.41 10.27
N LYS A 126 1.09 4.02 9.01
CA LYS A 126 1.74 2.82 8.48
C LYS A 126 3.14 3.21 8.07
N VAL A 127 4.15 2.53 8.62
CA VAL A 127 5.57 2.81 8.41
C VAL A 127 6.17 1.66 7.62
N LEU A 128 6.75 1.96 6.46
CA LEU A 128 7.53 1.01 5.66
C LEU A 128 9.01 1.32 5.83
N THR A 129 9.76 0.35 6.34
CA THR A 129 11.22 0.41 6.45
C THR A 129 11.85 -0.57 5.47
N ILE A 130 12.84 -0.09 4.72
CA ILE A 130 13.56 -0.84 3.69
C ILE A 130 15.05 -0.78 4.01
N VAL A 131 15.65 -1.93 4.33
CA VAL A 131 17.04 -2.02 4.78
C VAL A 131 17.85 -2.87 3.80
N PRO A 132 18.94 -2.34 3.20
CA PRO A 132 19.83 -3.14 2.39
C PRO A 132 20.60 -4.15 3.25
N GLY A 133 20.82 -5.34 2.72
CA GLY A 133 21.57 -6.42 3.34
C GLY A 133 22.74 -6.90 2.48
N GLU A 134 23.46 -7.92 2.97
CA GLU A 134 24.58 -8.51 2.25
C GLU A 134 24.15 -9.13 0.92
N GLY A 135 25.06 -9.15 -0.05
CA GLY A 135 24.82 -9.77 -1.36
C GLY A 135 23.75 -9.09 -2.21
N GLY A 136 23.42 -7.81 -1.94
CA GLY A 136 22.37 -7.08 -2.64
C GLY A 136 20.95 -7.47 -2.22
N THR A 137 20.81 -8.13 -1.07
CA THR A 137 19.50 -8.41 -0.47
C THR A 137 18.88 -7.13 0.09
N VAL A 138 17.55 -7.14 0.23
CA VAL A 138 16.79 -6.03 0.82
C VAL A 138 15.72 -6.63 1.74
N ALA A 139 15.64 -6.12 2.96
CA ALA A 139 14.61 -6.44 3.92
C ALA A 139 13.54 -5.35 3.93
N PHE A 140 12.26 -5.76 3.95
CA PHE A 140 11.11 -4.88 4.03
C PHE A 140 10.36 -5.18 5.33
N THR A 141 10.03 -4.12 6.08
CA THR A 141 9.23 -4.20 7.31
C THR A 141 8.07 -3.22 7.20
N ILE A 142 6.85 -3.65 7.51
CA ILE A 142 5.71 -2.75 7.71
C ILE A 142 5.31 -2.80 9.17
N ASP A 143 5.20 -1.63 9.78
CA ASP A 143 4.69 -1.44 11.14
C ASP A 143 3.58 -0.38 11.17
N TYR A 144 2.88 -0.28 12.29
CA TYR A 144 1.98 0.81 12.60
C TYR A 144 2.53 1.58 13.80
N ALA A 145 2.69 2.90 13.63
CA ALA A 145 3.19 3.78 14.66
C ALA A 145 2.13 4.80 15.07
N LYS A 146 2.09 5.16 16.36
CA LYS A 146 1.26 6.26 16.87
C LYS A 146 2.20 7.27 17.53
N ASP A 147 2.15 8.52 17.07
CA ASP A 147 3.01 9.60 17.59
C ASP A 147 4.51 9.23 17.61
N GLY A 148 4.96 8.49 16.59
CA GLY A 148 6.34 8.00 16.47
C GLY A 148 6.69 6.78 17.34
N VAL A 149 5.73 6.22 18.09
CA VAL A 149 5.93 4.98 18.86
C VAL A 149 5.53 3.77 18.00
N PRO A 150 6.46 2.86 17.64
CA PRO A 150 6.19 1.68 16.82
C PRO A 150 5.39 0.60 17.56
N GLY A 151 5.04 -0.49 16.86
CA GLY A 151 4.42 -1.69 17.42
C GLY A 151 2.94 -1.55 17.76
N GLN A 152 2.23 -0.62 17.13
CA GLN A 152 0.81 -0.42 17.36
C GLN A 152 -0.01 -1.47 16.62
N THR A 153 -1.12 -1.88 17.22
CA THR A 153 -2.09 -2.75 16.55
C THR A 153 -2.71 -2.00 15.37
N PRO A 154 -2.88 -2.63 14.19
CA PRO A 154 -3.57 -2.01 13.08
C PRO A 154 -4.96 -1.53 13.54
N PRO A 155 -5.28 -0.24 13.40
CA PRO A 155 -6.55 0.29 13.90
C PRO A 155 -7.75 -0.39 13.25
N GLY A 156 -8.76 -0.74 14.05
CA GLY A 156 -9.92 -1.53 13.61
C GLY A 156 -9.77 -3.05 13.69
N THR A 157 -8.61 -3.53 14.15
CA THR A 157 -8.42 -4.95 14.55
C THR A 157 -8.49 -5.16 16.06
N GLU A 158 -8.90 -4.12 16.81
CA GLU A 158 -9.12 -4.19 18.25
C GLU A 158 -10.09 -5.33 18.60
N GLY A 159 -9.59 -6.34 19.32
CA GLY A 159 -10.37 -7.52 19.71
C GLY A 159 -10.53 -8.60 18.62
N MET A 160 -9.88 -8.47 17.46
CA MET A 160 -9.97 -9.46 16.37
C MET A 160 -8.87 -10.52 16.36
N LEU A 161 -7.92 -10.54 17.31
CA LEU A 161 -6.97 -11.65 17.41
C LEU A 161 -6.67 -11.98 18.88
N PRO A 162 -6.47 -13.27 19.24
CA PRO A 162 -5.54 -13.61 20.30
C PRO A 162 -4.10 -13.30 19.88
#